data_AF-A0A9D6V8K3-F1
#
_entry.id   AF-A0A9D6V8K3-F1
#
_cell.length_a   1.000
_cell.length_b   1.000
_cell.length_c   1.000
_cell.angle_alpha   90.00
_cell.angle_beta   90.00
_cell.angle_gamma   90.00
#
_symmetry.space_group_name_H-M   'P 1'
#
loop_
_entity.id
_entity.type
_entity.pdbx_description
1 polymer ?
#
loop_
_entity_poly.entity_id
_entity_poly.type
_entity_poly.pdbx_seq_one_letter_code
_entity_poly.pdbx_strand_id
1 'polypeptide(L)'
;MKKIATLVACLCLMAPYAHGGSETVTSETRSPSGKLLYRSKTTGNKTEARSPSGKLLMKSKTTGNTTEVRSPSGKLLQRIKEK
;
A
#
# COMPACT_ATOMS: atom_id res chain seq x y z
N MET A 1 13.46 0.65 -11.73
CA MET A 1 12.10 0.07 -11.92
C MET A 1 11.72 -0.99 -10.87
N LYS A 2 12.66 -1.83 -10.39
CA LYS A 2 12.39 -2.91 -9.41
C LYS A 2 11.85 -2.45 -8.04
N LYS A 3 12.27 -1.29 -7.53
CA LYS A 3 11.87 -0.77 -6.21
C LYS A 3 10.37 -0.48 -6.08
N ILE A 4 9.71 -0.07 -7.16
CA ILE A 4 8.26 0.21 -7.16
C ILE A 4 7.48 -1.10 -7.18
N ALA A 5 7.91 -2.09 -7.98
CA ALA A 5 7.27 -3.40 -8.03
C ALA A 5 7.30 -4.12 -6.67
N THR A 6 8.43 -4.05 -5.94
CA THR A 6 8.52 -4.60 -4.58
C THR A 6 7.61 -3.86 -3.58
N LEU A 7 7.50 -2.54 -3.71
CA LEU A 7 6.66 -1.71 -2.85
C LEU A 7 5.17 -1.98 -3.08
N VAL A 8 4.77 -2.22 -4.33
CA VAL A 8 3.41 -2.63 -4.69
C VAL A 8 3.12 -4.04 -4.19
N ALA A 9 4.03 -5.01 -4.42
CA ALA A 9 3.83 -6.41 -3.98
C ALA A 9 3.68 -6.53 -2.45
N CYS A 10 4.42 -5.74 -1.68
CA CYS A 10 4.33 -5.75 -0.21
C CYS A 10 3.03 -5.12 0.31
N LEU A 11 2.44 -4.17 -0.44
CA LEU A 11 1.15 -3.58 -0.11
C LEU A 11 -0.02 -4.53 -0.43
N CYS A 12 0.14 -5.39 -1.43
CA CYS A 12 -0.89 -6.31 -1.90
C CYS A 12 -1.04 -7.59 -1.06
N LEU A 13 -0.02 -7.95 -0.27
CA LEU A 13 -0.12 -9.06 0.68
C LEU A 13 -0.93 -8.70 1.94
N MET A 14 -1.27 -7.43 2.11
CA MET A 14 -2.17 -6.96 3.14
C MET A 14 -3.55 -6.75 2.53
N ALA A 15 -4.11 -7.76 1.88
CA ALA A 15 -5.56 -7.83 1.70
C ALA A 15 -6.15 -7.88 3.11
N PRO A 16 -6.79 -6.81 3.62
CA PRO A 16 -7.53 -6.97 4.84
C PRO A 16 -8.69 -7.88 4.48
N TYR A 17 -8.61 -9.14 4.92
CA TYR A 17 -9.79 -9.91 5.29
C TYR A 17 -10.80 -8.91 5.82
N ALA A 18 -11.98 -8.89 5.23
CA ALA A 18 -13.06 -7.97 5.54
C ALA A 18 -13.34 -7.92 7.05
N HIS A 19 -12.59 -7.11 7.79
CA HIS A 19 -12.82 -6.82 9.18
C HIS A 19 -13.46 -5.45 9.19
N GLY A 20 -14.77 -5.45 9.47
CA GLY A 20 -15.58 -4.25 9.70
C GLY A 20 -15.17 -3.52 10.98
N GLY A 21 -13.89 -3.17 11.10
CA GLY A 21 -13.33 -2.39 12.21
C GLY A 21 -12.73 -1.09 11.67
N SER A 22 -13.04 0.02 12.33
CA SER A 22 -12.47 1.35 12.10
C SER A 22 -10.97 1.44 12.45
N GLU A 23 -10.25 0.32 12.40
CA GLU A 23 -8.88 0.24 12.89
C GLU A 23 -7.92 0.69 11.80
N THR A 24 -7.12 1.69 12.16
CA THR A 24 -6.04 2.16 11.31
C THR A 24 -4.84 1.25 11.50
N VAL A 25 -4.46 0.53 10.45
CA VAL A 25 -3.28 -0.33 10.46
C VAL A 25 -2.10 0.47 9.93
N THR A 26 -0.99 0.47 10.67
CA THR A 26 0.28 1.05 10.21
C THR A 26 1.33 -0.04 10.09
N SER A 27 2.15 0.02 9.06
CA SER A 27 3.24 -0.94 8.83
C SER A 27 4.48 -0.21 8.31
N GLU A 28 5.64 -0.76 8.62
CA GLU A 28 6.94 -0.24 8.22
C GLU A 28 7.69 -1.30 7.45
N THR A 29 8.20 -0.94 6.28
CA THR A 29 9.12 -1.81 5.55
C THR A 29 10.54 -1.29 5.69
N ARG A 30 11.43 -2.16 6.15
CA ARG A 30 12.85 -1.87 6.36
C ARG A 30 13.73 -2.72 5.44
N SER A 31 14.92 -2.24 5.15
CA SER A 31 15.96 -3.02 4.47
C SER A 31 16.53 -4.10 5.40
N PRO A 32 17.29 -5.08 4.87
CA PRO A 32 18.02 -6.04 5.70
C PRO A 32 18.98 -5.38 6.71
N SER A 33 19.49 -4.18 6.38
CA SER A 33 20.30 -3.34 7.28
C SER A 33 19.49 -2.52 8.31
N GLY A 34 18.18 -2.73 8.40
CA GLY A 34 17.30 -2.03 9.35
C GLY A 34 16.87 -0.61 8.94
N LYS A 35 17.31 -0.11 7.77
CA LYS A 35 16.93 1.22 7.29
C LYS A 35 15.47 1.24 6.85
N LEU A 36 14.70 2.20 7.35
CA LEU A 36 13.32 2.41 6.90
C LEU A 36 13.28 2.75 5.40
N LEU A 37 12.53 1.97 4.64
CA LEU A 37 12.33 2.17 3.20
C LEU A 37 11.03 2.93 2.91
N TYR A 38 9.94 2.56 3.60
CA TYR A 38 8.66 3.26 3.53
C TYR A 38 7.75 2.82 4.69
N ARG A 39 6.71 3.62 4.93
CA ARG A 39 5.64 3.36 5.88
C ARG A 39 4.33 3.26 5.12
N SER A 40 3.49 2.28 5.44
CA SER A 40 2.13 2.21 4.95
C SER A 40 1.13 2.48 6.06
N LYS A 41 0.02 3.12 5.70
CA LYS A 41 -1.12 3.36 6.58
C LYS A 41 -2.38 2.94 5.85
N THR A 42 -3.09 1.98 6.40
CA THR A 42 -4.39 1.53 5.92
C THR A 42 -5.47 2.06 6.86
N THR A 43 -6.49 2.70 6.31
CA THR A 43 -7.67 3.14 7.04
C THR A 43 -8.90 2.72 6.24
N GLY A 44 -9.66 1.76 6.78
CA GLY A 44 -10.73 1.10 6.04
C GLY A 44 -10.19 0.42 4.78
N ASN A 45 -10.75 0.76 3.62
CA ASN A 45 -10.38 0.19 2.32
C ASN A 45 -9.33 0.99 1.55
N LYS A 46 -8.67 1.96 2.19
CA LYS A 46 -7.65 2.82 1.57
C LYS A 46 -6.30 2.59 2.25
N THR A 47 -5.26 2.48 1.44
CA THR A 47 -3.88 2.41 1.95
C THR A 47 -3.02 3.47 1.30
N GLU A 48 -2.20 4.16 2.09
CA GLU A 48 -1.19 5.10 1.60
C GLU A 48 0.20 4.58 1.97
N ALA A 49 1.12 4.58 1.02
CA ALA A 49 2.53 4.31 1.28
C ALA A 49 3.34 5.60 1.13
N ARG A 50 4.13 5.93 2.15
CA ARG A 50 4.97 7.13 2.22
C ARG A 50 6.43 6.76 2.43
N SER A 51 7.31 7.57 1.86
CA SER A 51 8.75 7.51 2.10
C SER A 51 9.07 7.82 3.57
N PRO A 52 10.31 7.53 4.03
CA PRO A 52 10.74 7.87 5.39
C PRO A 52 10.65 9.38 5.67
N SER A 53 10.83 10.20 4.63
CA SER A 53 10.69 11.66 4.68
C SER A 53 9.24 12.15 4.58
N GLY A 54 8.24 11.26 4.58
CA GLY A 54 6.81 11.61 4.57
C GLY A 54 6.20 11.87 3.18
N LYS A 55 7.00 11.86 2.10
CA LYS A 55 6.49 11.99 0.72
C LYS A 55 5.62 10.79 0.32
N LEU A 56 4.44 11.04 -0.24
CA LEU A 56 3.57 9.99 -0.78
C LEU A 56 4.24 9.28 -1.96
N LEU A 57 4.29 7.96 -1.91
CA LEU A 57 4.86 7.09 -2.94
C LEU A 57 3.78 6.44 -3.79
N MET A 58 2.68 6.01 -3.17
CA MET A 58 1.51 5.47 -3.84
C MET A 58 0.32 5.42 -2.89
N LYS A 59 -0.87 5.22 -3.45
CA LYS A 59 -2.10 4.98 -2.73
C LYS A 59 -2.84 3.82 -3.37
N SER A 60 -3.49 3.00 -2.56
CA SER A 60 -4.40 1.97 -3.04
C SER A 60 -5.79 2.14 -2.46
N LYS A 61 -6.78 1.64 -3.19
CA LYS A 61 -8.16 1.52 -2.73
C LYS A 61 -8.72 0.18 -3.16
N THR A 62 -9.30 -0.53 -2.20
CA THR A 62 -9.99 -1.80 -2.44
C THR A 62 -11.50 -1.55 -2.48
N THR A 63 -12.19 -2.06 -3.49
CA THR A 63 -13.64 -1.96 -3.63
C THR A 63 -14.16 -3.30 -4.13
N GLY A 64 -14.92 -4.01 -3.29
CA GLY A 64 -15.22 -5.43 -3.51
C GLY A 64 -13.92 -6.23 -3.68
N ASN A 65 -13.87 -7.06 -4.72
CA ASN A 65 -12.71 -7.92 -5.02
C ASN A 65 -11.65 -7.20 -5.88
N THR A 66 -11.72 -5.88 -6.02
CA THR A 66 -10.78 -5.10 -6.86
C THR A 66 -9.97 -4.13 -6.02
N THR A 67 -8.65 -4.25 -6.08
CA THR A 67 -7.70 -3.29 -5.51
C THR A 67 -7.04 -2.48 -6.62
N GLU A 68 -7.21 -1.16 -6.59
CA GLU A 68 -6.54 -0.23 -7.49
C GLU A 68 -5.36 0.43 -6.79
N VAL A 69 -4.17 0.36 -7.39
CA VAL A 69 -2.96 1.03 -6.93
C VAL A 69 -2.65 2.19 -7.87
N ARG A 70 -2.45 3.38 -7.32
CA ARG A 70 -2.22 4.63 -8.05
C ARG A 70 -0.96 5.32 -7.55
N SER A 71 -0.32 6.04 -8.47
CA SER A 71 0.79 6.94 -8.18
C SER A 71 0.34 8.13 -7.33
N PRO A 72 1.27 8.91 -6.76
CA PRO A 72 0.95 10.12 -6.01
C PRO A 72 0.17 11.13 -6.87
N SER A 73 0.51 11.22 -8.16
CA SER A 73 -0.15 12.05 -9.17
C SER A 73 -1.52 11.51 -9.61
N GLY A 74 -1.96 10.35 -9.12
CA GLY A 74 -3.28 9.77 -9.42
C GLY A 74 -3.34 8.84 -10.64
N LYS A 75 -2.26 8.71 -11.41
CA LYS A 75 -2.14 7.73 -12.50
C LYS A 75 -2.28 6.30 -11.95
N LEU A 76 -3.16 5.50 -12.57
CA LEU A 76 -3.31 4.08 -12.26
C LEU A 76 -2.02 3.34 -12.59
N LEU A 77 -1.46 2.64 -11.61
CA LEU A 77 -0.24 1.84 -11.75
C LEU A 77 -0.56 0.36 -11.91
N GLN A 78 -1.52 -0.13 -11.11
CA GLN A 78 -1.94 -1.52 -11.14
C GLN A 78 -3.39 -1.65 -10.72
N ARG A 79 -4.09 -2.60 -11.32
CA ARG A 79 -5.39 -3.07 -10.86
C ARG A 79 -5.27 -4.55 -10.59
N ILE A 80 -5.67 -4.96 -9.39
CA ILE A 80 -5.62 -6.33 -8.92
C ILE A 80 -7.06 -6.75 -8.70
N LYS A 81 -7.43 -7.89 -9.26
CA LYS A 81 -8.73 -8.51 -9.04
C LYS A 81 -8.49 -9.84 -8.37
N GLU A 82 -9.07 -10.01 -7.19
CA GLU A 82 -9.11 -11.31 -6.53
C GLU A 82 -10.17 -12.15 -7.24
N LYS A 83 -9.77 -13.36 -7.66
CA LYS A 83 -10.59 -14.31 -8.43
C LYS A 83 -11.51 -15.09 -7.51
#